data_AF-A0A0D5C2P0-F1
#
_entry.id   AF-A0A0D5C2P0-F1
#
_cell.length_a   1.000
_cell.length_b   1.000
_cell.length_c   1.000
_cell.angle_alpha   90.00
_cell.angle_beta   90.00
_cell.angle_gamma   90.00
#
_symmetry.space_group_name_H-M   'P 1'
#
loop_
_entity.id
_entity.type
_entity.pdbx_description
1 polymer ?
#
loop_
_entity_poly.entity_id
_entity_poly.type
_entity_poly.pdbx_seq_one_letter_code
_entity_poly.pdbx_strand_id
1 'polypeptide(L)'
;MQAIWNDVVIAESDDTVVVEGNHYFPIESIKKEYFEKTDFTSFCGWKGMANYYSVSVNGKTNKDCAWYYEEPNDAAKKIKGMVAFWNGVTIK
;
A
#
# COMPACT_ATOMS: atom_id res chain seq x y z
N MET A 1 14.12 0.44 0.87
CA MET A 1 13.19 -0.25 -0.07
C MET A 1 12.37 0.79 -0.82
N GLN A 2 12.09 0.60 -2.11
CA GLN A 2 11.34 1.54 -2.95
C GLN A 2 10.13 0.85 -3.61
N ALA A 3 8.98 1.53 -3.61
CA ALA A 3 7.83 1.20 -4.43
C ALA A 3 7.77 2.15 -5.63
N ILE A 4 7.76 1.60 -6.85
CA ILE A 4 7.88 2.38 -8.09
C ILE A 4 6.73 2.04 -9.03
N TRP A 5 6.10 3.07 -9.58
CA TRP A 5 5.10 2.91 -10.62
C TRP A 5 5.23 4.01 -11.66
N ASN A 6 5.11 3.64 -12.94
CA ASN A 6 5.23 4.56 -14.08
C ASN A 6 6.51 5.43 -13.99
N ASP A 7 7.64 4.78 -13.70
CA ASP A 7 8.99 5.36 -13.53
C ASP A 7 9.15 6.37 -12.39
N VAL A 8 8.19 6.43 -11.46
CA VAL A 8 8.23 7.31 -10.28
C VAL A 8 8.25 6.49 -9.00
N VAL A 9 9.16 6.82 -8.09
CA VAL A 9 9.15 6.30 -6.71
C VAL A 9 7.96 6.91 -5.99
N ILE A 10 6.98 6.08 -5.64
CA ILE A 10 5.73 6.47 -4.96
C ILE A 10 5.77 6.22 -3.44
N ALA A 11 6.68 5.38 -2.97
CA ALA A 11 7.02 5.24 -1.55
C ALA A 11 8.47 4.78 -1.39
N GLU A 12 9.12 5.18 -0.30
CA GLU A 12 10.50 4.78 0.01
C GLU A 12 10.73 4.73 1.52
N SER A 13 11.20 3.60 2.02
CA SER A 13 11.52 3.41 3.44
C SER A 13 12.45 2.22 3.64
N ASP A 14 13.29 2.29 4.66
CA ASP A 14 14.05 1.13 5.15
C ASP A 14 13.32 0.36 6.27
N ASP A 15 12.23 0.93 6.80
CA ASP A 15 11.44 0.39 7.91
C ASP A 15 10.22 -0.41 7.41
N THR A 16 10.41 -1.23 6.37
CA THR A 16 9.32 -2.06 5.84
C THR A 16 9.13 -3.34 6.64
N VAL A 17 7.88 -3.80 6.76
CA VAL A 17 7.53 -5.09 7.35
C VAL A 17 7.09 -6.05 6.24
N VAL A 18 7.65 -7.28 6.24
CA VAL A 18 7.25 -8.29 5.25
C VAL A 18 6.18 -9.21 5.84
N VAL A 19 5.06 -9.35 5.11
CA VAL A 19 3.97 -10.29 5.42
C VAL A 19 3.52 -10.97 4.14
N GLU A 20 3.56 -12.31 4.10
CA GLU A 20 3.17 -13.12 2.94
C GLU A 20 3.87 -12.65 1.64
N GLY A 21 5.15 -12.29 1.73
CA GLY A 21 5.95 -11.83 0.59
C GLY A 21 5.71 -10.37 0.17
N ASN A 22 4.77 -9.66 0.80
CA ASN A 22 4.51 -8.25 0.52
C ASN A 22 5.28 -7.35 1.48
N HIS A 23 5.93 -6.33 0.93
CA HIS A 23 6.50 -5.24 1.73
C HIS A 23 5.39 -4.25 2.10
N TYR A 24 5.22 -4.05 3.40
CA TYR A 24 4.39 -3.02 3.99
C TYR A 24 5.28 -1.85 4.38
N PHE A 25 5.00 -0.71 3.79
CA PHE A 25 5.70 0.56 4.00
C PHE A 25 4.94 1.39 5.04
N PRO A 26 5.61 2.10 5.96
CA PRO A 26 4.92 3.04 6.84
C PRO A 26 4.13 4.08 6.04
N ILE A 27 2.93 4.46 6.48
CA ILE A 27 2.06 5.37 5.71
C ILE A 27 2.69 6.76 5.52
N GLU A 28 3.57 7.19 6.42
CA GLU A 28 4.35 8.42 6.29
C GLU A 28 5.41 8.38 5.19
N SER A 29 5.79 7.18 4.72
CA SER A 29 6.79 6.99 3.68
C SER A 29 6.24 7.02 2.25
N ILE A 30 4.90 7.08 2.10
CA ILE A 30 4.26 7.24 0.79
C ILE A 30 4.24 8.71 0.38
N LYS A 31 4.40 8.96 -0.92
CA LYS A 31 4.25 10.30 -1.52
C LYS A 31 2.78 10.59 -1.77
N LYS A 32 2.11 11.10 -0.72
CA LYS A 32 0.65 11.29 -0.66
C LYS A 32 0.07 12.07 -1.84
N GLU A 33 0.85 12.92 -2.50
CA GLU A 33 0.44 13.65 -3.70
C GLU A 33 0.01 12.75 -4.86
N TYR A 34 0.43 11.48 -4.87
CA TYR A 34 0.04 10.52 -5.90
C TYR A 34 -1.15 9.63 -5.51
N PHE A 35 -1.63 9.69 -4.26
CA PHE A 35 -2.55 8.69 -3.72
C PHE A 35 -3.95 9.27 -3.49
N GLU A 36 -4.95 8.53 -3.97
CA GLU A 36 -6.36 8.88 -3.81
C GLU A 36 -7.09 7.72 -3.12
N LYS A 37 -7.84 8.02 -2.04
CA LYS A 37 -8.65 7.01 -1.35
C LYS A 37 -9.76 6.52 -2.29
N THR A 38 -10.09 5.24 -2.16
CA THR A 38 -11.17 4.61 -2.93
C THR A 38 -12.19 4.00 -1.99
N ASP A 39 -13.43 3.85 -2.47
CA ASP A 39 -14.48 3.12 -1.75
C ASP A 39 -14.32 1.60 -1.84
N PHE A 40 -13.35 1.12 -2.62
CA PHE A 40 -13.08 -0.31 -2.74
C PHE A 40 -12.49 -0.86 -1.43
N THR A 41 -13.04 -2.00 -1.01
CA THR A 41 -12.60 -2.73 0.18
C THR A 41 -12.68 -4.22 -0.06
N SER A 42 -11.91 -5.00 0.70
CA SER A 42 -11.94 -6.46 0.64
C SER A 42 -11.64 -7.08 1.99
N PHE A 43 -12.22 -8.24 2.30
CA PHE A 43 -12.04 -8.90 3.59
C PHE A 43 -11.00 -10.02 3.54
N CYS A 44 -10.11 -10.04 4.54
CA CYS A 44 -9.21 -11.15 4.81
C CYS A 44 -9.50 -11.66 6.22
N GLY A 45 -9.81 -12.96 6.36
CA GLY A 45 -10.26 -13.55 7.63
C GLY A 45 -9.31 -13.32 8.81
N TRP A 46 -8.00 -13.23 8.57
CA TRP A 46 -7.03 -13.04 9.64
C TRP A 46 -6.46 -11.61 9.74
N LYS A 47 -6.47 -10.82 8.66
CA LYS A 47 -5.95 -9.44 8.66
C LYS A 47 -7.01 -8.38 8.95
N GLY A 48 -8.27 -8.62 8.60
CA GLY A 48 -9.37 -7.66 8.72
C GLY A 48 -9.81 -7.08 7.37
N MET A 49 -10.40 -5.89 7.40
CA MET A 49 -10.86 -5.16 6.23
C MET A 49 -9.72 -4.38 5.58
N ALA A 50 -9.38 -4.73 4.35
CA ALA A 50 -8.43 -3.98 3.55
C ALA A 50 -9.13 -2.80 2.87
N ASN A 51 -8.52 -1.63 2.96
CA ASN A 51 -8.87 -0.40 2.29
C ASN A 51 -7.85 -0.12 1.19
N TYR A 52 -8.24 0.60 0.15
CA TYR A 52 -7.40 0.79 -1.03
C TYR A 52 -7.20 2.27 -1.38
N TYR A 53 -6.05 2.52 -2.02
CA TYR A 53 -5.74 3.74 -2.75
C TYR A 53 -5.54 3.42 -4.23
N SER A 54 -5.97 4.36 -5.08
CA SER A 54 -5.48 4.45 -6.46
C SER A 54 -4.28 5.39 -6.50
N VAL A 55 -3.36 5.14 -7.43
CA VAL A 55 -2.15 5.96 -7.62
C VAL A 55 -2.19 6.65 -8.97
N SER A 56 -2.06 7.97 -9.00
CA SER A 56 -2.07 8.78 -10.22
C SER A 56 -0.69 9.43 -10.44
N VAL A 57 -0.02 9.08 -11.54
CA VAL A 57 1.33 9.54 -11.90
C VAL A 57 1.40 9.80 -13.40
N ASN A 58 1.92 10.97 -13.80
CA ASN A 58 2.11 11.35 -15.22
C ASN A 58 0.85 11.15 -16.09
N GLY A 59 -0.32 11.53 -15.57
CA GLY A 59 -1.60 11.43 -16.28
C GLY A 59 -2.16 10.01 -16.43
N LYS A 60 -1.56 9.00 -15.80
CA LYS A 60 -2.08 7.64 -15.72
C LYS A 60 -2.51 7.33 -14.29
N THR A 61 -3.55 6.51 -14.16
CA THR A 61 -4.05 6.05 -12.85
C THR A 61 -3.95 4.52 -12.75
N ASN A 62 -3.29 4.04 -11.70
CA ASN A 62 -3.29 2.65 -11.29
C ASN A 62 -4.37 2.43 -10.23
N LYS A 63 -5.47 1.82 -10.66
CA LYS A 63 -6.64 1.67 -9.82
C LYS A 63 -6.40 0.64 -8.70
N ASP A 64 -6.78 1.02 -7.48
CA ASP A 64 -6.77 0.19 -6.28
C ASP A 64 -5.41 -0.51 -6.04
N CYS A 65 -4.30 0.10 -6.45
CA CYS A 65 -3.00 -0.56 -6.53
C CYS A 65 -2.20 -0.59 -5.21
N ALA A 66 -2.69 0.10 -4.19
CA ALA A 66 -2.09 0.10 -2.88
C ALA A 66 -3.17 -0.19 -1.84
N TRP A 67 -2.89 -1.08 -0.88
CA TRP A 67 -3.83 -1.45 0.16
C TRP A 67 -3.24 -1.28 1.55
N TYR A 68 -4.12 -1.06 2.52
CA TYR A 68 -3.79 -0.92 3.93
C TYR A 68 -4.93 -1.49 4.77
N TYR A 69 -4.66 -1.68 6.06
CA TYR A 69 -5.67 -2.06 7.04
C TYR A 69 -5.80 -0.92 8.04
N GLU A 70 -6.91 -0.18 8.00
CA GLU A 70 -7.18 0.89 8.96
C GLU A 70 -7.32 0.33 10.39
N GLU A 71 -8.09 -0.75 10.51
CA GLU A 71 -8.32 -1.50 11.74
C GLU A 71 -7.97 -2.99 11.53
N PRO A 72 -6.67 -3.34 11.52
CA PRO A 72 -6.29 -4.74 11.38
C PRO A 72 -6.66 -5.54 12.62
N ASN A 73 -6.97 -6.82 12.41
CA ASN A 73 -7.14 -7.78 13.50
C ASN A 73 -5.84 -7.93 14.31
N ASP A 74 -5.96 -8.49 15.51
CA ASP A 74 -4.85 -8.66 16.45
C ASP A 74 -3.63 -9.37 15.87
N ALA A 75 -3.84 -10.42 15.08
CA ALA A 75 -2.79 -11.16 14.41
C ALA A 75 -2.01 -10.33 13.38
N ALA A 76 -2.61 -9.25 12.87
CA ALA A 76 -2.06 -8.35 11.86
C ALA A 76 -1.72 -6.95 12.43
N LYS A 77 -1.75 -6.74 13.75
CA LYS A 77 -1.48 -5.43 14.38
C LYS A 77 -0.15 -4.78 13.93
N LYS A 78 0.87 -5.58 13.61
CA LYS A 78 2.18 -5.09 13.16
C LYS A 78 2.17 -4.35 11.82
N ILE A 79 1.12 -4.50 11.01
CA ILE A 79 0.95 -3.78 9.73
C ILE A 79 -0.09 -2.65 9.83
N LYS A 80 -0.52 -2.30 11.05
CA LYS A 80 -1.37 -1.13 11.27
C LYS A 80 -0.62 0.14 10.84
N GLY A 81 -1.28 1.01 10.07
CA GLY A 81 -0.67 2.24 9.58
C GLY A 81 0.39 2.00 8.50
N MET A 82 0.35 0.86 7.82
CA MET A 82 1.27 0.53 6.73
C MET A 82 0.50 0.24 5.43
N VAL A 83 1.19 0.46 4.30
CA VAL A 83 0.65 0.34 2.94
C VAL A 83 1.50 -0.67 2.15
N ALA A 84 0.84 -1.59 1.45
CA ALA A 84 1.48 -2.52 0.52
C ALA A 84 0.94 -2.30 -0.91
N PHE A 85 1.62 -2.88 -1.91
CA PHE A 85 1.43 -2.54 -3.32
C PHE A 85 1.37 -3.76 -4.24
N TRP A 86 0.57 -3.67 -5.30
CA TRP A 86 0.40 -4.69 -6.35
C TRP A 86 0.10 -4.03 -7.72
N ASN A 87 -0.55 -4.75 -8.65
CA ASN A 87 -1.00 -4.20 -9.93
C ASN A 87 0.12 -3.50 -10.73
N GLY A 88 1.29 -4.14 -10.80
CA GLY A 88 2.43 -3.63 -11.58
C GLY A 88 3.28 -2.57 -10.88
N VAL A 89 3.03 -2.27 -9.61
CA VAL A 89 4.01 -1.55 -8.77
C VAL A 89 5.23 -2.46 -8.55
N THR A 90 6.42 -1.95 -8.86
CA THR A 90 7.69 -2.67 -8.65
C THR A 90 8.23 -2.35 -7.27
N ILE A 91 8.64 -3.39 -6.54
CA ILE A 91 9.31 -3.29 -5.24
C ILE A 91 10.77 -3.69 -5.40
N LYS A 92 11.71 -2.81 -5.04
CA LYS A 92 13.16 -3.09 -5.08
C LYS A 92 13.99 -2.28 -4.09
#